data_AF-A0A1Y1WXT2-F1
#
_entry.id   AF-A0A1Y1WXT2-F1
#
_cell.length_a   1.000
_cell.length_b   1.000
_cell.length_c   1.000
_cell.angle_alpha   90.00
_cell.angle_beta   90.00
_cell.angle_gamma   90.00
#
_symmetry.space_group_name_H-M   'P 1'
#
loop_
_entity.id
_entity.type
_entity.pdbx_description
1 polymer ?
#
loop_
_entity_poly.entity_id
_entity_poly.type
_entity_poly.pdbx_seq_one_letter_code
_entity_poly.pdbx_strand_id
1 'polypeptide(L)'
;MTKDNDYYYEKLYNALSVEKGDFKTIKLLLDYTEENNINLIMNDNSNKMNLLYYASESNNIELAMLLTEYSKKHIIILNIRDKYPISQCAFEKNYIEMIILLLDYINKNNITINIKIGYYYSLYNNEKKKRIGHEEYPLSYTVLKDNIEIVKLLIDYANKYNIFMNVNDHENKNNEYKKIFFITIILKWLNY
;
A
#
# COMPACT_ATOMS: atom_id res chain seq x y z
N MET A 1 -20.99 -18.74 -8.90
CA MET A 1 -21.24 -17.80 -7.78
C MET A 1 -22.73 -17.75 -7.55
N THR A 2 -23.18 -17.93 -6.30
CA THR A 2 -24.60 -17.84 -5.90
C THR A 2 -24.99 -16.37 -5.72
N LYS A 3 -26.27 -16.03 -5.95
CA LYS A 3 -26.81 -14.66 -5.80
C LYS A 3 -26.56 -14.05 -4.41
N ASP A 4 -26.42 -14.88 -3.37
CA ASP A 4 -26.16 -14.42 -2.01
C ASP A 4 -24.72 -13.89 -1.84
N ASN A 5 -23.73 -14.46 -2.53
CA ASN A 5 -22.34 -14.01 -2.44
C ASN A 5 -22.15 -12.59 -2.99
N ASP A 6 -22.84 -12.25 -4.09
CA ASP A 6 -22.74 -10.92 -4.70
C ASP A 6 -23.41 -9.84 -3.82
N TYR A 7 -24.50 -10.19 -3.12
CA TYR A 7 -25.22 -9.27 -2.24
C TYR A 7 -24.43 -8.87 -0.99
N TYR A 8 -23.82 -9.85 -0.29
CA TYR A 8 -23.02 -9.55 0.91
C TYR A 8 -21.70 -8.87 0.56
N TYR A 9 -21.12 -9.21 -0.59
CA TYR A 9 -19.97 -8.50 -1.15
C TYR A 9 -20.30 -7.02 -1.41
N GLU A 10 -21.42 -6.72 -2.06
CA GLU A 10 -21.85 -5.35 -2.35
C GLU A 10 -22.14 -4.55 -1.06
N LYS A 11 -22.78 -5.18 -0.06
CA LYS A 11 -23.00 -4.55 1.26
C LYS A 11 -21.70 -4.25 1.99
N LEU A 12 -20.75 -5.17 1.98
CA LEU A 12 -19.42 -4.96 2.55
C LEU A 12 -18.74 -3.80 1.82
N TYR A 13 -18.66 -3.86 0.49
CA TYR A 13 -18.06 -2.82 -0.34
C TYR A 13 -18.68 -1.42 -0.13
N ASN A 14 -20.01 -1.35 0.01
CA ASN A 14 -20.72 -0.09 0.29
C ASN A 14 -20.47 0.43 1.71
N ALA A 15 -20.46 -0.44 2.72
CA ALA A 15 -20.09 -0.05 4.09
C ALA A 15 -18.65 0.50 4.17
N LEU A 16 -17.76 0.00 3.30
CA LEU A 16 -16.35 0.40 3.24
C LEU A 16 -16.12 1.73 2.49
N SER A 17 -16.79 1.91 1.35
CA SER A 17 -16.58 3.05 0.45
C SER A 17 -17.26 4.34 0.93
N VAL A 18 -18.33 4.22 1.73
CA VAL A 18 -19.11 5.39 2.20
C VAL A 18 -18.54 5.97 3.50
N GLU A 19 -17.85 5.18 4.34
CA GLU A 19 -17.45 5.61 5.69
C GLU A 19 -15.93 5.62 5.99
N LYS A 20 -15.05 5.36 5.01
CA LYS A 20 -13.61 5.16 5.30
C LYS A 20 -13.37 4.11 6.43
N GLY A 21 -14.20 3.08 6.45
CA GLY A 21 -14.06 1.91 7.32
C GLY A 21 -14.22 2.17 8.82
N ASP A 22 -15.47 2.42 9.26
CA ASP A 22 -15.82 2.28 10.68
C ASP A 22 -15.57 0.85 11.15
N PHE A 23 -14.63 0.70 12.08
CA PHE A 23 -14.20 -0.59 12.63
C PHE A 23 -15.37 -1.43 13.13
N LYS A 24 -16.33 -0.79 13.82
CA LYS A 24 -17.46 -1.48 14.43
C LYS A 24 -18.38 -2.12 13.39
N THR A 25 -18.68 -1.37 12.32
CA THR A 25 -19.52 -1.87 11.22
C THR A 25 -18.85 -3.04 10.49
N ILE A 26 -17.55 -2.95 10.21
CA ILE A 26 -16.81 -4.05 9.56
C ILE A 26 -16.74 -5.26 10.47
N LYS A 27 -16.46 -5.06 11.76
CA LYS A 27 -16.40 -6.15 12.74
C LYS A 27 -17.71 -6.92 12.82
N LEU A 28 -18.84 -6.21 12.90
CA LEU A 28 -20.17 -6.82 12.89
C LEU A 28 -20.44 -7.61 11.61
N LEU A 29 -20.02 -7.12 10.45
CA LEU A 29 -20.14 -7.83 9.17
C LEU A 29 -19.33 -9.12 9.16
N LEU A 30 -18.07 -9.08 9.59
CA LEU A 30 -17.22 -10.28 9.67
C LEU A 30 -17.80 -11.31 10.65
N ASP A 31 -18.24 -10.87 11.82
CA ASP A 31 -18.86 -11.76 12.82
C ASP A 31 -20.15 -12.39 12.27
N TYR A 32 -20.99 -11.62 11.59
CA TYR A 32 -22.20 -12.15 10.93
C TYR A 32 -21.87 -13.19 9.85
N THR A 33 -20.84 -12.96 9.03
CA THR A 33 -20.44 -13.93 8.01
C THR A 33 -19.97 -15.25 8.61
N GLU A 34 -19.28 -15.20 9.76
CA GLU A 34 -18.85 -16.37 10.52
C GLU A 34 -20.03 -17.15 11.09
N GLU A 35 -20.95 -16.46 11.76
CA GLU A 35 -22.14 -17.07 12.36
C GLU A 35 -23.02 -17.78 11.34
N ASN A 36 -23.06 -17.27 10.10
CA ASN A 36 -23.91 -17.77 9.03
C ASN A 36 -23.16 -18.62 8.01
N ASN A 37 -21.88 -18.94 8.24
CA ASN A 37 -21.02 -19.68 7.31
C ASN A 37 -21.01 -19.11 5.88
N ILE A 38 -21.04 -17.77 5.77
CA ILE A 38 -21.02 -17.06 4.50
C ILE A 38 -19.57 -16.90 4.06
N ASN A 39 -19.26 -17.36 2.84
CA ASN A 39 -17.94 -17.15 2.26
C ASN A 39 -17.82 -15.70 1.75
N LEU A 40 -17.03 -14.89 2.46
CA LEU A 40 -16.82 -13.49 2.12
C LEU A 40 -15.74 -13.33 1.03
N ILE A 41 -16.12 -12.71 -0.09
CA ILE A 41 -15.18 -12.33 -1.14
C ILE A 41 -14.44 -11.07 -0.70
N MET A 42 -13.17 -11.19 -0.28
CA MET A 42 -12.35 -10.04 0.13
C MET A 42 -11.50 -9.46 -1.00
N ASN A 43 -11.35 -10.21 -2.09
CA ASN A 43 -10.60 -9.81 -3.27
C ASN A 43 -11.55 -9.81 -4.46
N ASP A 44 -11.86 -8.63 -4.98
CA ASP A 44 -12.54 -8.50 -6.26
C ASP A 44 -11.56 -8.00 -7.31
N ASN A 45 -11.71 -8.52 -8.51
CA ASN A 45 -10.91 -8.13 -9.66
C ASN A 45 -11.45 -6.86 -10.33
N SER A 46 -12.65 -6.39 -9.97
CA SER A 46 -13.27 -5.20 -10.56
C SER A 46 -12.73 -3.89 -9.98
N ASN A 47 -12.33 -3.87 -8.71
CA ASN A 47 -11.72 -2.71 -8.07
C ASN A 47 -10.29 -3.00 -7.60
N LYS A 48 -9.37 -2.11 -7.97
CA LYS A 48 -7.97 -2.11 -7.51
C LYS A 48 -7.85 -1.86 -6.00
N MET A 49 -8.82 -1.15 -5.42
CA MET A 49 -8.83 -0.81 -3.99
C MET A 49 -9.57 -1.88 -3.18
N ASN A 50 -8.83 -2.55 -2.30
CA ASN A 50 -9.34 -3.58 -1.39
C ASN A 50 -9.51 -3.05 0.05
N LEU A 51 -10.04 -3.90 0.92
CA LEU A 51 -10.24 -3.64 2.35
C LEU A 51 -9.00 -3.09 3.09
N LEU A 52 -7.83 -3.69 2.83
CA LEU A 52 -6.59 -3.33 3.49
C LEU A 52 -6.07 -1.97 2.98
N TYR A 53 -6.38 -1.59 1.73
CA TYR A 53 -6.11 -0.23 1.22
C TYR A 53 -6.82 0.84 2.05
N TYR A 54 -8.13 0.70 2.30
CA TYR A 54 -8.88 1.72 3.04
C TYR A 54 -8.44 1.82 4.50
N ALA A 55 -8.16 0.70 5.15
CA ALA A 55 -7.57 0.69 6.49
C ALA A 55 -6.21 1.42 6.52
N SER A 56 -5.40 1.21 5.48
CA SER A 56 -4.10 1.86 5.32
C SER A 56 -4.22 3.38 5.08
N GLU A 57 -5.18 3.81 4.25
CA GLU A 57 -5.42 5.23 3.94
C GLU A 57 -5.84 6.01 5.20
N SER A 58 -6.70 5.42 6.03
CA SER A 58 -7.15 6.02 7.30
C SER A 58 -6.22 5.75 8.48
N ASN A 59 -5.12 5.01 8.28
CA ASN A 59 -4.21 4.53 9.34
C ASN A 59 -4.95 3.83 10.48
N ASN A 60 -6.02 3.11 10.15
CA ASN A 60 -6.77 2.32 11.11
C ASN A 60 -6.07 0.97 11.33
N ILE A 61 -5.09 0.97 12.24
CA ILE A 61 -4.27 -0.21 12.59
C ILE A 61 -5.15 -1.36 13.08
N GLU A 62 -6.12 -1.08 13.95
CA GLU A 62 -7.00 -2.09 14.54
C GLU A 62 -7.83 -2.79 13.45
N LEU A 63 -8.35 -2.03 12.49
CA LEU A 63 -9.04 -2.59 11.34
C LEU A 63 -8.11 -3.41 10.44
N ALA A 64 -6.89 -2.93 10.17
CA ALA A 64 -5.92 -3.69 9.38
C ALA A 64 -5.56 -5.04 10.06
N MET A 65 -5.37 -5.04 11.38
CA MET A 65 -5.15 -6.26 12.17
C MET A 65 -6.36 -7.20 12.08
N LEU A 66 -7.57 -6.69 12.26
CA LEU A 66 -8.79 -7.48 12.14
C LEU A 66 -8.91 -8.17 10.77
N LEU A 67 -8.66 -7.42 9.69
CA LEU A 67 -8.73 -7.93 8.33
C LEU A 67 -7.64 -8.98 8.04
N THR A 68 -6.42 -8.76 8.53
CA THR A 68 -5.32 -9.71 8.33
C THR A 68 -5.55 -11.01 9.10
N GLU A 69 -6.04 -10.96 10.34
CA GLU A 69 -6.40 -12.16 11.11
C GLU A 69 -7.58 -12.92 10.50
N TYR A 70 -8.62 -12.22 10.05
CA TYR A 70 -9.73 -12.85 9.32
C TYR A 70 -9.21 -13.54 8.06
N SER A 71 -8.39 -12.84 7.26
CA SER A 71 -7.84 -13.40 6.02
C SER A 71 -7.01 -14.65 6.28
N LYS A 72 -6.21 -14.66 7.34
CA LYS A 72 -5.40 -15.82 7.76
C LYS A 72 -6.28 -17.01 8.17
N LYS A 73 -7.33 -16.76 8.95
CA LYS A 73 -8.28 -17.80 9.39
C LYS A 73 -8.96 -18.49 8.20
N HIS A 74 -9.30 -17.72 7.17
CA HIS A 74 -10.00 -18.21 5.97
C HIS A 74 -9.09 -18.53 4.79
N ILE A 75 -7.76 -18.48 4.97
CA ILE A 75 -6.76 -18.77 3.93
C ILE A 75 -6.98 -17.88 2.69
N ILE A 76 -7.29 -16.61 2.93
CA ILE A 76 -7.48 -15.56 1.93
C ILE A 76 -6.20 -14.73 1.86
N ILE A 77 -5.63 -14.59 0.66
CA ILE A 77 -4.51 -13.67 0.42
C ILE A 77 -5.09 -12.35 -0.06
N LEU A 78 -5.12 -11.32 0.79
CA LEU A 78 -5.60 -9.99 0.43
C LEU A 78 -4.74 -9.41 -0.68
N ASN A 79 -5.40 -8.90 -1.72
CA ASN A 79 -4.70 -8.21 -2.79
C ASN A 79 -4.07 -6.96 -2.21
N ILE A 80 -2.75 -6.84 -2.26
CA ILE A 80 -2.03 -5.59 -1.96
C ILE A 80 -1.04 -5.27 -3.08
N ARG A 81 -1.23 -5.92 -4.24
CA ARG A 81 -0.33 -5.86 -5.38
C ARG A 81 -0.28 -4.48 -6.03
N ASP A 82 -1.36 -3.73 -5.89
CA ASP A 82 -1.36 -2.33 -6.30
C ASP A 82 -0.58 -1.58 -5.22
N LYS A 83 0.64 -1.14 -5.59
CA LYS A 83 1.69 -0.39 -4.84
C LYS A 83 1.20 0.69 -3.84
N TYR A 84 -0.08 1.02 -3.92
CA TYR A 84 -0.86 2.10 -3.34
C TYR A 84 -0.95 2.11 -1.81
N PRO A 85 -1.16 1.01 -1.06
CA PRO A 85 -1.29 1.10 0.39
C PRO A 85 -0.01 1.57 1.07
N ILE A 86 1.13 0.98 0.75
CA ILE A 86 2.41 1.40 1.31
C ILE A 86 2.78 2.79 0.81
N SER A 87 2.58 3.08 -0.49
CA SER A 87 2.94 4.38 -1.04
C SER A 87 2.10 5.53 -0.44
N GLN A 88 0.81 5.29 -0.23
CA GLN A 88 -0.10 6.22 0.47
C GLN A 88 0.31 6.40 1.92
N CYS A 89 0.59 5.32 2.66
CA CYS A 89 1.08 5.44 4.04
C CYS A 89 2.40 6.20 4.12
N ALA A 90 3.26 6.02 3.13
CA ALA A 90 4.58 6.62 3.10
C ALA A 90 4.57 8.14 2.83
N PHE A 91 3.43 8.72 2.43
CA PHE A 91 3.23 10.18 2.38
C PHE A 91 3.11 10.81 3.76
N GLU A 92 2.53 10.10 4.72
CA GLU A 92 2.18 10.62 6.03
C GLU A 92 3.28 10.27 7.04
N LYS A 93 3.75 11.26 7.80
CA LYS A 93 4.94 11.06 8.67
C LYS A 93 4.73 10.01 9.76
N ASN A 94 3.50 9.73 10.14
CA ASN A 94 3.17 8.98 11.35
C ASN A 94 2.63 7.56 11.10
N TYR A 95 2.64 7.05 9.86
CA TYR A 95 2.03 5.75 9.54
C TYR A 95 3.06 4.60 9.54
N ILE A 96 4.13 4.74 10.34
CA ILE A 96 5.23 3.74 10.44
C ILE A 96 4.69 2.38 10.88
N GLU A 97 3.82 2.37 11.88
CA GLU A 97 3.22 1.13 12.40
C GLU A 97 2.39 0.41 11.32
N MET A 98 1.61 1.15 10.53
CA MET A 98 0.86 0.59 9.40
C MET A 98 1.80 0.01 8.35
N ILE A 99 2.89 0.71 8.01
CA ILE A 99 3.87 0.20 7.04
C ILE A 99 4.50 -1.10 7.55
N ILE A 100 4.88 -1.18 8.83
CA ILE A 100 5.42 -2.40 9.43
C ILE A 100 4.40 -3.55 9.32
N LEU A 101 3.13 -3.30 9.65
CA LEU A 101 2.06 -4.29 9.55
C LEU A 101 1.89 -4.79 8.11
N LEU A 102 1.85 -3.88 7.14
CA LEU A 102 1.73 -4.23 5.71
C LEU A 102 2.93 -5.05 5.23
N LEU A 103 4.15 -4.63 5.57
CA LEU A 103 5.40 -5.32 5.21
C LEU A 103 5.46 -6.73 5.83
N ASP A 104 5.06 -6.89 7.08
CA ASP A 104 4.97 -8.20 7.73
C ASP A 104 3.93 -9.10 7.03
N TYR A 105 2.76 -8.56 6.69
CA TYR A 105 1.74 -9.28 5.94
C TYR A 105 2.24 -9.73 4.56
N ILE A 106 2.92 -8.85 3.82
CA ILE A 106 3.54 -9.15 2.52
C ILE A 106 4.46 -10.37 2.64
N ASN A 107 5.35 -10.34 3.62
CA ASN A 107 6.34 -11.38 3.84
C ASN A 107 5.68 -12.71 4.19
N LYS A 108 4.76 -12.70 5.16
CA LYS A 108 4.06 -13.92 5.61
C LYS A 108 3.30 -14.62 4.47
N ASN A 109 2.85 -13.85 3.48
CA ASN A 109 2.10 -14.35 2.33
C ASN A 109 2.95 -14.49 1.05
N ASN A 110 4.28 -14.31 1.13
CA ASN A 110 5.20 -14.37 -0.01
C ASN A 110 4.78 -13.49 -1.20
N ILE A 111 4.25 -12.31 -0.89
CA ILE A 111 3.79 -11.36 -1.91
C ILE A 111 5.02 -10.57 -2.41
N THR A 112 5.25 -10.57 -3.72
CA THR A 112 6.29 -9.72 -4.31
C THR A 112 5.81 -8.28 -4.39
N ILE A 113 6.56 -7.34 -3.81
CA ILE A 113 6.35 -5.89 -3.97
C ILE A 113 7.52 -5.22 -4.68
N ASN A 114 7.22 -4.12 -5.37
CA ASN A 114 8.21 -3.30 -6.07
C ASN A 114 8.39 -1.96 -5.34
N ILE A 115 9.55 -1.77 -4.69
CA ILE A 115 9.90 -0.60 -3.85
C ILE A 115 10.87 0.35 -4.58
N LYS A 116 10.86 0.37 -5.92
CA LYS A 116 11.80 1.16 -6.73
C LYS A 116 11.66 2.68 -6.54
N ILE A 117 12.62 3.42 -7.06
CA ILE A 117 12.48 4.87 -7.30
C ILE A 117 12.15 5.05 -8.77
N GLY A 118 10.99 5.61 -9.06
CA GLY A 118 10.57 5.96 -10.41
C GLY A 118 9.86 7.31 -10.42
N TYR A 119 10.14 8.11 -11.45
CA TYR A 119 9.45 9.36 -11.73
C TYR A 119 8.90 9.29 -13.15
N TYR A 120 7.57 9.21 -13.30
CA TYR A 120 6.94 9.28 -14.61
C TYR A 120 6.28 10.66 -14.82
N TYR A 121 6.09 11.05 -16.07
CA TYR A 121 5.23 12.16 -16.46
C TYR A 121 4.16 11.61 -17.39
N SER A 122 2.89 11.78 -17.05
CA SER A 122 1.80 11.59 -18.00
C SER A 122 1.80 12.79 -18.96
N LEU A 123 2.40 12.65 -20.14
CA LEU A 123 2.22 13.59 -21.24
C LEU A 123 0.81 13.40 -21.82
N TYR A 124 -0.13 14.28 -21.47
CA TYR A 124 -1.32 14.48 -22.29
C TYR A 124 -0.97 15.48 -23.39
N ASN A 125 -1.35 15.15 -24.62
CA ASN A 125 -1.00 15.84 -25.87
C ASN A 125 -1.07 17.37 -25.81
N ASN A 126 -0.16 17.97 -26.59
CA ASN A 126 -0.05 19.33 -27.09
C ASN A 126 -1.01 20.37 -26.46
N GLU A 127 -0.40 21.32 -25.76
CA GLU A 127 -0.99 22.53 -25.18
C GLU A 127 -1.50 22.40 -23.74
N LYS A 128 -0.54 22.45 -22.81
CA LYS A 128 -0.70 22.89 -21.41
C LYS A 128 -1.69 22.10 -20.54
N LYS A 129 -1.17 21.01 -19.94
CA LYS A 129 -1.15 20.79 -18.47
C LYS A 129 -0.24 19.60 -18.13
N LYS A 130 0.96 19.90 -17.66
CA LYS A 130 1.91 18.91 -17.13
C LYS A 130 1.41 18.42 -15.78
N ARG A 131 0.57 17.38 -15.73
CA ARG A 131 0.37 16.65 -14.47
C ARG A 131 1.61 15.77 -14.29
N ILE A 132 2.36 16.03 -13.23
CA ILE A 132 3.41 15.14 -12.77
C ILE A 132 2.68 13.90 -12.23
N GLY A 133 2.42 12.93 -13.09
CA GLY A 133 1.91 11.63 -12.69
C GLY A 133 3.06 10.83 -12.14
N HIS A 134 3.35 10.96 -10.85
CA HIS A 134 4.34 10.12 -10.20
C HIS A 134 3.85 8.67 -10.26
N GLU A 135 4.66 7.75 -10.79
CA GLU A 135 4.42 6.35 -10.45
C GLU A 135 4.55 6.22 -8.95
N GLU A 136 3.59 5.52 -8.36
CA GLU A 136 3.32 5.53 -6.94
C GLU A 136 4.23 4.56 -6.19
N TYR A 137 5.54 4.75 -6.35
CA TYR A 137 6.48 3.96 -5.59
C TYR A 137 6.59 4.51 -4.17
N PRO A 138 6.53 3.64 -3.15
CA PRO A 138 6.69 4.04 -1.76
C PRO A 138 7.94 4.90 -1.52
N LEU A 139 9.07 4.49 -2.10
CA LEU A 139 10.34 5.19 -1.92
C LEU A 139 10.40 6.52 -2.69
N SER A 140 9.71 6.65 -3.83
CA SER A 140 9.63 7.93 -4.54
C SER A 140 8.95 9.01 -3.70
N TYR A 141 7.90 8.66 -2.96
CA TYR A 141 7.13 9.63 -2.17
C TYR A 141 7.78 10.03 -0.85
N THR A 142 8.42 9.09 -0.14
CA THR A 142 9.09 9.39 1.14
C THR A 142 10.22 10.39 0.98
N VAL A 143 10.95 10.29 -0.13
CA VAL A 143 12.03 11.22 -0.51
C VAL A 143 11.50 12.62 -0.81
N LEU A 144 10.28 12.75 -1.36
CA LEU A 144 9.65 14.06 -1.58
C LEU A 144 9.22 14.76 -0.29
N LYS A 145 9.03 14.00 0.78
CA LYS A 145 8.51 14.48 2.07
C LYS A 145 9.58 14.55 3.16
N ASP A 146 10.83 14.29 2.81
CA ASP A 146 11.97 14.19 3.73
C ASP A 146 11.68 13.27 4.92
N ASN A 147 10.92 12.19 4.68
CA ASN A 147 10.59 11.21 5.71
C ASN A 147 11.69 10.17 5.83
N ILE A 148 12.80 10.57 6.44
CA ILE A 148 14.02 9.78 6.58
C ILE A 148 13.75 8.45 7.31
N GLU A 149 12.83 8.43 8.27
CA GLU A 149 12.51 7.23 9.04
C GLU A 149 11.86 6.13 8.18
N ILE A 150 10.86 6.50 7.37
CA ILE A 150 10.24 5.55 6.43
C ILE A 150 11.23 5.17 5.31
N VAL A 151 12.10 6.08 4.86
CA VAL A 151 13.18 5.75 3.89
C VAL A 151 14.07 4.64 4.46
N LYS A 152 14.53 4.75 5.71
CA LYS A 152 15.35 3.74 6.36
C LYS A 152 14.62 2.41 6.47
N LEU A 153 13.37 2.43 6.95
CA LEU A 153 12.54 1.23 7.08
C LEU A 153 12.41 0.46 5.75
N LEU A 154 12.13 1.17 4.65
CA LEU A 154 11.97 0.56 3.34
C LEU A 154 13.29 0.02 2.75
N ILE A 155 14.42 0.70 3.00
CA ILE A 155 15.76 0.23 2.62
C ILE A 155 16.15 -1.02 3.40
N ASP A 156 15.97 -1.01 4.73
CA ASP A 156 16.26 -2.15 5.60
C ASP A 156 15.45 -3.38 5.19
N TYR A 157 14.16 -3.16 4.91
CA TYR A 157 13.29 -4.20 4.37
C TYR A 157 13.80 -4.75 3.03
N ALA A 158 14.10 -3.88 2.07
CA ALA A 158 14.57 -4.30 0.76
C ALA A 158 15.89 -5.09 0.85
N ASN A 159 16.82 -4.66 1.69
CA ASN A 159 18.07 -5.36 1.96
C ASN A 159 17.82 -6.74 2.58
N LYS A 160 16.97 -6.81 3.62
CA LYS A 160 16.63 -8.07 4.31
C LYS A 160 16.04 -9.12 3.38
N TYR A 161 15.23 -8.71 2.41
CA TYR A 161 14.52 -9.60 1.49
C TYR A 161 15.13 -9.64 0.08
N ASN A 162 16.35 -9.10 -0.10
CA ASN A 162 17.07 -9.05 -1.38
C ASN A 162 16.22 -8.45 -2.53
N ILE A 163 15.39 -7.46 -2.22
CA ILE A 163 14.60 -6.74 -3.22
C ILE A 163 15.52 -5.76 -3.93
N PHE A 164 15.72 -5.95 -5.23
CA PHE A 164 16.56 -5.08 -6.03
C PHE A 164 15.96 -3.67 -6.13
N MET A 165 16.61 -2.71 -5.47
CA MET A 165 16.29 -1.29 -5.58
C MET A 165 17.10 -0.66 -6.70
N ASN A 166 16.44 -0.32 -7.82
CA ASN A 166 17.07 0.51 -8.84
C ASN A 166 16.92 1.99 -8.46
N VAL A 167 18.04 2.61 -8.08
CA VAL A 167 18.14 4.06 -7.77
C VAL A 167 18.68 4.87 -8.95
N ASN A 168 19.11 4.18 -10.01
CA ASN A 168 19.76 4.74 -11.18
C ASN A 168 18.83 4.81 -12.39
N ASP A 169 17.50 4.82 -12.20
CA ASP A 169 16.61 4.86 -13.35
C ASP A 169 16.85 6.16 -14.15
N HIS A 170 17.37 5.99 -15.37
CA HIS A 170 17.98 7.04 -16.18
C HIS A 170 16.96 7.84 -16.99
N GLU A 171 15.66 7.61 -16.79
CA GLU A 171 14.61 8.21 -17.60
C GLU A 171 14.43 9.72 -17.43
N ASN A 172 15.12 10.38 -16.47
CA ASN A 172 14.94 11.83 -16.27
C ASN A 172 16.21 12.61 -15.90
N LYS A 173 16.63 13.52 -16.78
CA LYS A 173 17.74 14.47 -16.59
C LYS A 173 17.39 15.70 -15.73
N ASN A 174 16.11 15.93 -15.41
CA ASN A 174 15.65 17.17 -14.76
C ASN A 174 15.44 17.09 -13.23
N ASN A 175 15.78 15.97 -12.58
CA ASN A 175 15.54 15.74 -11.15
C ASN A 175 16.85 15.56 -10.35
N GLU A 176 17.96 16.16 -10.80
CA GLU A 176 19.29 16.04 -10.19
C GLU A 176 19.31 16.37 -8.69
N TYR A 177 18.52 17.36 -8.25
CA TYR A 177 18.46 17.75 -6.83
C TYR A 177 17.96 16.65 -5.89
N LYS A 178 16.95 15.86 -6.30
CA LYS A 178 16.39 14.76 -5.49
C LYS A 178 17.28 13.52 -5.53
N LYS A 179 17.95 13.31 -6.66
CA LYS A 179 19.00 12.29 -6.81
C LYS A 179 20.18 12.56 -5.87
N ILE A 180 20.64 13.82 -5.78
CA ILE A 180 21.70 14.24 -4.86
C ILE A 180 21.27 14.09 -3.40
N PHE A 181 20.06 14.51 -3.03
CA PHE A 181 19.56 14.34 -1.66
C PHE A 181 19.45 12.87 -1.24
N PHE A 182 18.93 12.01 -2.12
CA PHE A 182 18.81 10.58 -1.87
C PHE A 182 20.18 9.87 -1.81
N ILE A 183 21.08 10.19 -2.75
CA ILE A 183 22.48 9.73 -2.71
C ILE A 183 23.15 10.21 -1.42
N THR A 184 22.89 11.44 -0.95
CA THR A 184 23.44 11.96 0.31
C THR A 184 22.93 11.19 1.52
N ILE A 185 21.66 10.80 1.56
CA ILE A 185 21.10 9.96 2.63
C ILE A 185 21.73 8.56 2.61
N ILE A 186 21.80 7.92 1.44
CA ILE A 186 22.40 6.58 1.28
C ILE A 186 23.90 6.61 1.63
N LEU A 187 24.66 7.59 1.13
CA LEU A 187 26.09 7.72 1.42
C LEU A 187 26.35 8.05 2.89
N LYS A 188 25.45 8.77 3.58
CA LYS A 188 25.57 8.97 5.04
C LYS A 188 25.22 7.71 5.83
N TRP A 189 24.42 6.80 5.28
CA TRP A 189 23.98 5.59 5.98
C TRP A 189 24.88 4.38 5.73
N LEU A 190 25.52 4.28 4.55
CA LEU A 190 26.49 3.23 4.23
C LEU A 190 27.91 3.48 4.79
N ASN A 191 28.19 4.68 5.33
CA ASN A 191 29.51 5.07 5.85
C ASN A 191 29.61 5.10 7.39
N TYR A 192 28.64 4.52 8.10
CA TYR A 192 28.66 4.26 9.55
C TYR A 192 28.30 2.80 9.81
#